data_AF-A0A4S4GJ79-F1
#
_entry.id   AF-A0A4S4GJ79-F1
#
_cell.length_a   1.000
_cell.length_b   1.000
_cell.length_c   1.000
_cell.angle_alpha   90.00
_cell.angle_beta   90.00
_cell.angle_gamma   90.00
#
_symmetry.space_group_name_H-M   'P 1'
#
loop_
_entity.id
_entity.type
_entity.pdbx_description
1 polymer ?
#
loop_
_entity_poly.entity_id
_entity_poly.type
_entity_poly.pdbx_seq_one_letter_code
_entity_poly.pdbx_strand_id
1 'polypeptide(L)'
;MKPDNDILKQVDRRSGMTVPDDYFANFARQMMQQLPEKEFESTDKKILPRTWWQRCRPYVYLAAMFAGIWCMMKVFNDIGSRTADMSIENNPVMASVLSSDHFYDYYSIDNVDEYDLMEEMYNEGVTLENLK
;
A
#
# COMPACT_ATOMS: atom_id res chain seq x y z
N MET A 1 -19.07 -71.16 -51.39
CA MET A 1 -18.92 -69.71 -51.63
C MET A 1 -19.74 -69.36 -52.85
N LYS A 2 -20.77 -68.52 -52.71
CA LYS A 2 -21.54 -68.00 -53.86
C LYS A 2 -20.75 -66.82 -54.44
N PRO A 3 -20.60 -66.71 -55.76
CA PRO A 3 -20.00 -65.52 -56.36
C PRO A 3 -21.00 -64.37 -56.21
N ASP A 4 -20.62 -63.34 -55.46
CA ASP A 4 -21.37 -62.09 -55.35
C ASP A 4 -21.29 -61.34 -56.68
N ASN A 5 -22.22 -61.66 -57.57
CA ASN A 5 -22.43 -60.93 -58.82
C ASN A 5 -23.31 -59.71 -58.53
N ASP A 6 -22.74 -58.74 -57.82
CA ASP A 6 -23.41 -57.49 -57.49
C ASP A 6 -23.31 -56.52 -58.68
N ILE A 7 -24.11 -56.81 -59.71
CA ILE A 7 -24.28 -56.01 -60.94
C ILE A 7 -24.53 -54.52 -60.66
N LEU A 8 -25.07 -54.18 -59.49
CA LEU A 8 -25.28 -52.81 -59.05
C LEU A 8 -23.95 -52.06 -58.87
N LYS A 9 -22.88 -52.71 -58.40
CA LYS A 9 -21.53 -52.12 -58.29
C LYS A 9 -20.89 -51.85 -59.66
N GLN A 10 -21.29 -52.60 -60.69
CA GLN A 10 -20.75 -52.47 -62.05
C GLN A 10 -21.47 -51.38 -62.86
N VAL A 11 -22.74 -51.09 -62.51
CA VAL A 11 -23.59 -50.08 -63.17
C VAL A 11 -23.58 -48.74 -62.42
N ASP A 12 -23.05 -48.71 -61.19
CA ASP A 12 -22.96 -47.48 -60.40
C ASP A 12 -22.08 -46.45 -61.10
N ARG A 13 -22.74 -45.44 -61.69
CA ARG A 13 -22.06 -44.31 -62.32
C ARG A 13 -21.42 -43.53 -61.18
N ARG A 14 -20.12 -43.73 -60.96
CA ARG A 14 -19.27 -42.91 -60.09
C ARG A 14 -19.26 -41.47 -60.64
N SER A 15 -20.34 -40.75 -60.40
CA SER A 15 -20.74 -39.46 -60.98
C SER A 15 -19.94 -38.30 -60.39
N GLY A 16 -18.66 -38.51 -60.07
CA GLY A 16 -17.80 -37.54 -59.40
C GLY A 16 -18.18 -37.23 -57.94
N MET A 17 -19.29 -37.78 -57.42
CA MET A 17 -19.75 -37.59 -56.04
C MET A 17 -19.23 -38.67 -55.06
N THR A 18 -18.54 -39.70 -55.55
CA THR A 18 -17.98 -40.76 -54.70
C THR A 18 -16.50 -40.48 -54.43
N VAL A 19 -16.15 -40.39 -53.15
CA VAL A 19 -14.78 -40.19 -52.69
C VAL A 19 -13.96 -41.48 -52.92
N PRO A 20 -12.69 -41.40 -53.36
CA PRO A 20 -11.82 -42.57 -53.46
C PRO A 20 -11.63 -43.28 -52.12
N ASP A 21 -11.41 -44.59 -52.18
CA ASP A 21 -11.09 -45.40 -51.01
C ASP A 21 -9.89 -44.78 -50.27
N ASP A 22 -9.96 -44.72 -48.94
CA ASP A 22 -8.95 -44.15 -48.03
C ASP A 22 -8.65 -42.64 -48.13
N TYR A 23 -9.42 -41.84 -48.87
CA TYR A 23 -9.22 -40.39 -48.95
C TYR A 23 -9.25 -39.71 -47.58
N PHE A 24 -10.25 -39.99 -46.74
CA PHE A 24 -10.39 -39.36 -45.43
C PHE A 24 -9.27 -39.77 -44.45
N ALA A 25 -8.79 -41.02 -44.55
CA ALA A 25 -7.68 -41.50 -43.73
C ALA A 25 -6.36 -40.81 -44.11
N ASN A 26 -6.11 -40.60 -45.41
CA ASN A 26 -4.96 -39.87 -45.91
C ASN A 26 -5.06 -38.37 -45.58
N PHE A 27 -6.25 -37.78 -45.72
CA PHE A 27 -6.53 -36.38 -45.39
C PHE A 27 -6.27 -36.09 -43.91
N ALA A 28 -6.79 -36.91 -43.00
CA ALA A 28 -6.57 -36.75 -41.56
C ALA A 28 -5.07 -36.83 -41.21
N ARG A 29 -4.32 -37.76 -41.83
CA ARG A 29 -2.86 -37.86 -41.65
C ARG A 29 -2.13 -36.60 -42.11
N GLN A 30 -2.47 -36.07 -43.28
CA GLN A 30 -1.87 -34.84 -43.79
C GLN A 30 -2.24 -33.62 -42.94
N MET A 31 -3.49 -33.53 -42.48
CA MET A 31 -3.96 -32.43 -41.63
C MET A 31 -3.21 -32.38 -40.29
N MET A 32 -2.97 -33.54 -39.67
CA MET A 32 -2.17 -33.62 -38.43
C MET A 32 -0.70 -33.24 -38.65
N GLN A 33 -0.12 -33.62 -39.80
CA GLN A 33 1.26 -33.27 -40.14
C GLN A 33 1.45 -31.78 -40.48
N GLN A 34 0.40 -31.14 -40.99
CA GLN A 34 0.41 -29.70 -41.32
C GLN A 34 0.01 -28.82 -40.15
N LEU A 35 -0.38 -29.40 -39.01
CA LEU A 35 -0.72 -28.61 -37.84
C LEU A 35 0.57 -27.96 -37.30
N PRO A 36 0.69 -26.62 -37.32
CA PRO A 36 1.87 -25.96 -36.80
C PRO A 36 1.98 -26.28 -35.30
N GLU A 37 3.20 -26.49 -34.82
CA GLU A 37 3.47 -26.64 -33.39
C GLU A 37 2.93 -25.41 -32.68
N LYS A 38 1.79 -25.58 -32.02
CA LYS A 38 1.11 -24.51 -31.32
C LYS A 38 1.95 -24.23 -30.06
N GLU A 39 2.70 -23.13 -30.05
CA GLU A 39 3.54 -22.66 -28.93
C GLU A 39 2.79 -22.43 -27.60
N PHE A 40 1.53 -22.81 -27.50
CA PHE A 40 0.67 -22.53 -26.35
C PHE A 40 0.85 -23.49 -25.18
N GLU A 41 1.66 -24.54 -25.33
CA GLU A 41 1.97 -25.48 -24.25
C GLU A 41 3.48 -25.67 -24.05
N SER A 42 4.28 -24.65 -24.35
CA SER A 42 5.53 -24.49 -23.59
C SER A 42 5.14 -24.14 -22.16
N THR A 43 4.88 -25.18 -21.37
CA THR A 43 4.77 -25.13 -19.90
C THR A 43 6.07 -24.63 -19.26
N ASP A 44 7.10 -24.32 -20.05
CA ASP A 44 8.04 -23.26 -19.77
C ASP A 44 7.39 -21.88 -19.91
N LYS A 45 6.37 -21.60 -19.07
CA LYS A 45 6.30 -20.27 -18.48
C LYS A 45 7.61 -20.13 -17.74
N LYS A 46 8.64 -19.65 -18.44
CA LYS A 46 9.94 -19.24 -17.93
C LYS A 46 9.62 -18.50 -16.65
N ILE A 47 9.77 -19.19 -15.53
CA ILE A 47 9.58 -18.63 -14.21
C ILE A 47 10.83 -17.76 -14.11
N LEU A 48 10.76 -16.55 -14.67
CA LEU A 48 11.88 -15.62 -14.61
C LEU A 48 12.24 -15.57 -13.13
N PRO A 49 13.49 -15.91 -12.76
CA PRO A 49 13.85 -15.95 -11.36
C PRO A 49 13.52 -14.58 -10.79
N ARG A 50 12.64 -14.56 -9.78
CA ARG A 50 12.15 -13.31 -9.18
C ARG A 50 13.35 -12.43 -8.90
N THR A 51 13.43 -11.33 -9.64
CA THR A 51 14.57 -10.42 -9.55
C THR A 51 14.63 -9.91 -8.12
N TRP A 52 15.82 -9.75 -7.55
CA TRP A 52 15.98 -9.37 -6.14
C TRP A 52 15.19 -8.09 -5.80
N TRP A 53 15.06 -7.18 -6.77
CA TRP A 53 14.21 -5.99 -6.69
C TRP A 53 12.72 -6.28 -6.42
N GLN A 54 12.15 -7.32 -7.02
CA GLN A 54 10.77 -7.73 -6.76
C GLN A 54 10.59 -8.22 -5.32
N ARG A 55 11.64 -8.80 -4.72
CA ARG A 55 11.65 -9.21 -3.32
C ARG A 55 11.81 -8.00 -2.38
N CYS A 56 12.57 -6.98 -2.79
CA CYS A 56 12.82 -5.78 -1.99
C CYS A 56 11.66 -4.77 -2.00
N ARG A 57 10.89 -4.67 -3.09
CA ARG A 57 9.72 -3.75 -3.20
C ARG A 57 8.80 -3.73 -1.97
N PRO A 58 8.28 -4.85 -1.47
CA PRO A 58 7.39 -4.84 -0.30
C PRO A 58 8.09 -4.33 0.98
N TYR A 59 9.36 -4.65 1.18
CA TYR A 59 10.11 -4.18 2.34
C TYR A 59 10.37 -2.67 2.30
N VAL A 60 10.55 -2.08 1.12
CA VAL A 60 10.69 -0.63 0.97
C VAL A 60 9.41 0.10 1.38
N TYR A 61 8.22 -0.43 1.01
CA TYR A 61 6.95 0.14 1.46
C TYR A 61 6.77 0.05 2.98
N LEU A 62 7.12 -1.10 3.58
CA LEU A 62 7.11 -1.25 5.04
C LEU A 62 8.09 -0.29 5.72
N ALA A 63 9.33 -0.20 5.21
CA ALA A 63 10.33 0.71 5.73
C ALA A 63 9.87 2.18 5.66
N ALA A 64 9.17 2.57 4.59
CA ALA A 64 8.61 3.92 4.46
C ALA A 64 7.54 4.21 5.53
N MET A 65 6.66 3.25 5.84
CA MET A 65 5.67 3.39 6.90
C MET A 65 6.33 3.51 8.29
N PHE A 66 7.32 2.67 8.59
CA PHE A 66 8.07 2.75 9.85
C PHE A 66 8.89 4.04 9.96
N ALA A 67 9.55 4.47 8.88
CA ALA A 67 10.32 5.71 8.83
C ALA A 67 9.44 6.94 9.02
N GLY A 68 8.21 6.94 8.50
CA GLY A 68 7.25 8.02 8.74
C GLY A 68 6.90 8.18 10.22
N ILE A 69 6.51 7.09 10.89
CA ILE A 69 6.19 7.10 12.33
C ILE A 69 7.42 7.50 13.16
N TRP A 70 8.60 6.96 12.83
CA TRP A 70 9.84 7.29 13.50
C TRP A 70 10.25 8.75 13.30
N CYS A 71 10.09 9.28 12.08
CA CYS A 71 10.36 10.67 11.76
C CYS A 71 9.46 11.60 12.58
N MET A 72 8.16 11.32 12.65
CA MET A 72 7.24 12.06 13.53
C MET A 72 7.73 12.01 14.98
N MET A 73 8.04 10.83 15.52
CA MET A 73 8.56 10.71 16.89
C MET A 73 9.85 11.52 17.11
N LYS A 74 10.79 11.49 16.17
CA LYS A 74 12.06 12.21 16.25
C LYS A 74 11.87 13.72 16.14
N VAL A 75 10.95 14.18 15.29
CA VAL A 75 10.62 15.61 15.14
C VAL A 75 9.87 16.11 16.38
N PHE A 76 8.91 15.36 16.91
CA PHE A 76 8.26 15.71 18.18
C PHE A 76 9.22 15.68 19.36
N ASN A 77 10.16 14.74 19.40
CA ASN A 77 11.19 14.71 20.44
C ASN A 77 12.15 15.90 20.30
N ASP A 78 12.61 16.23 19.09
CA ASP A 78 13.53 17.37 18.86
C ASP A 78 12.84 18.72 19.11
N ILE A 79 11.58 18.89 18.68
CA ILE A 79 10.79 20.10 18.97
C ILE A 79 10.44 20.14 20.47
N GLY A 80 9.96 19.03 21.03
CA GLY A 80 9.61 18.89 22.45
C GLY A 80 10.79 19.13 23.38
N SER A 81 11.98 18.63 23.03
CA SER A 81 13.22 18.87 23.77
C SER A 81 13.69 20.32 23.63
N ARG A 82 13.54 20.95 22.47
CA ARG A 82 13.83 22.39 22.30
C ARG A 82 12.84 23.28 23.06
N THR A 83 11.57 22.90 23.16
CA THR A 83 10.60 23.61 23.99
C THR A 83 10.80 23.35 25.49
N ALA A 84 11.28 22.16 25.87
CA ALA A 84 11.66 21.86 27.26
C ALA A 84 12.97 22.58 27.67
N ASP A 85 13.89 22.83 26.73
CA ASP A 85 15.05 23.69 26.94
C ASP A 85 14.68 25.19 27.02
N MET A 86 13.50 25.55 26.50
CA MET A 86 12.84 26.86 26.73
C MET A 86 11.89 26.85 27.93
N SER A 87 11.94 25.83 28.80
CA SER A 87 11.25 25.91 30.08
C SER A 87 11.86 27.05 30.91
N ILE A 88 10.99 27.85 31.51
CA ILE A 88 11.32 29.03 32.34
C ILE A 88 12.39 28.75 33.40
N GLU A 89 12.54 27.49 33.81
CA GLU A 89 13.52 27.01 34.79
C GLU A 89 14.97 26.99 34.26
N ASN A 90 15.17 26.79 32.95
CA ASN A 90 16.51 26.72 32.34
C ASN A 90 17.00 28.07 31.78
N ASN A 91 16.15 29.10 31.73
CA ASN A 91 16.54 30.43 31.28
C ASN A 91 16.89 31.32 32.50
N PRO A 92 18.18 31.57 32.78
CA PRO A 92 18.59 32.32 33.96
C PRO A 92 18.07 33.77 33.97
N VAL A 93 17.74 34.33 32.81
CA VAL A 93 17.15 35.66 32.69
C VAL A 93 15.71 35.66 33.22
N MET A 94 14.91 34.65 32.85
CA MET A 94 13.52 34.54 33.30
C MET A 94 13.43 34.21 34.80
N ALA A 95 14.32 33.34 35.29
CA ALA A 95 14.42 33.02 36.72
C ALA A 95 14.79 34.27 37.56
N SER A 96 15.71 35.10 37.07
CA SER A 96 16.10 36.33 37.75
C SER A 96 14.97 37.36 37.84
N VAL A 97 14.12 37.44 36.80
CA VAL A 97 12.97 38.35 36.77
C VAL A 97 11.86 37.86 37.70
N LEU A 98 11.58 36.56 37.74
CA LEU A 98 10.62 35.96 38.68
C LEU A 98 11.04 36.11 40.14
N SER A 99 12.35 36.10 40.42
CA SER A 99 12.88 36.30 41.78
C SER A 99 12.94 37.77 42.22
N SER A 100 12.65 38.71 41.32
CA SER A 100 12.72 40.15 41.58
C SER A 100 11.32 40.75 41.73
N ASP A 101 11.16 41.75 42.59
CA ASP A 101 9.90 42.49 42.80
C ASP A 101 9.38 43.20 41.52
N HIS A 102 10.16 43.21 40.43
CA HIS A 102 9.81 43.76 39.12
C HIS A 102 8.99 42.81 38.23
N PHE A 103 8.60 41.64 38.72
CA PHE A 103 7.75 40.69 37.97
C PHE A 103 6.46 41.36 37.45
N TYR A 104 5.87 42.25 38.24
CA TYR A 104 4.63 42.97 37.90
C TYR A 104 4.78 43.98 36.74
N ASP A 105 5.98 44.46 36.43
CA ASP A 105 6.20 45.39 35.30
C ASP A 105 6.12 44.66 33.94
N TYR A 106 6.45 43.36 33.90
CA TYR A 106 6.45 42.54 32.69
C TYR A 106 5.09 41.87 32.44
N TYR A 107 4.35 41.56 33.51
CA TYR A 107 2.96 41.11 33.44
C TYR A 107 2.03 42.33 33.55
N SER A 108 1.80 43.02 32.43
CA SER A 108 0.82 44.10 32.37
C SER A 108 -0.58 43.51 32.64
N ILE A 109 -1.07 43.68 33.87
CA ILE A 109 -2.41 43.24 34.34
C ILE A 109 -3.55 43.88 33.51
N ASP A 110 -3.25 44.91 32.70
CA ASP A 110 -4.21 45.54 31.78
C ASP A 110 -4.87 44.59 30.76
N ASN A 111 -4.31 43.39 30.53
CA ASN A 111 -4.86 42.42 29.56
C ASN A 111 -5.54 41.21 30.22
N VAL A 112 -5.66 41.17 31.55
CA VAL A 112 -6.41 40.12 32.25
C VAL A 112 -7.82 40.65 32.50
N ASP A 113 -8.82 40.00 31.92
CA ASP A 113 -10.22 40.35 32.20
C ASP A 113 -10.54 39.97 33.66
N GLU A 114 -11.04 40.93 34.44
CA GLU A 114 -11.39 40.73 35.84
C GLU A 114 -12.41 39.60 36.01
N TYR A 115 -13.27 39.39 35.00
CA TYR A 115 -14.21 38.26 34.99
C TYR A 115 -13.53 36.90 34.93
N ASP A 116 -12.53 36.74 34.05
CA ASP A 116 -11.80 35.47 33.90
C ASP A 116 -11.02 35.14 35.17
N LEU A 117 -10.41 36.16 35.80
CA LEU A 117 -9.68 35.99 37.05
C LEU A 117 -10.60 35.56 38.20
N MET A 118 -11.79 36.14 38.29
CA MET A 118 -12.77 35.77 39.31
C MET A 118 -13.36 34.37 39.07
N GLU A 119 -13.54 33.97 37.80
CA GLU A 119 -13.97 32.62 37.44
C GLU A 119 -12.90 31.57 37.75
N GLU A 120 -11.63 31.86 37.47
CA GLU A 120 -10.50 31.00 37.82
C GLU A 120 -10.38 30.82 39.34
N MET A 121 -10.44 31.91 40.12
CA MET A 121 -10.41 31.83 41.59
C MET A 121 -11.60 31.05 42.16
N TYR A 122 -12.78 31.18 41.56
CA TYR A 122 -13.96 30.41 41.95
C TYR A 122 -13.81 28.91 41.62
N ASN A 123 -13.26 28.59 40.45
CA ASN A 123 -13.05 27.22 39.99
C ASN A 123 -11.92 26.49 40.75
N GLU A 124 -10.85 27.21 41.12
CA GLU A 124 -9.75 26.66 41.94
C GLU A 124 -10.12 26.52 43.44
N GLY A 125 -11.29 27.03 43.85
CA GLY A 125 -11.81 26.86 45.20
C GLY A 125 -11.08 27.70 46.26
N VAL A 126 -10.49 28.83 45.86
CA VAL A 126 -9.81 29.75 46.79
C VAL A 126 -10.86 30.56 47.55
N THR A 127 -11.25 30.08 48.72
CA THR A 127 -12.11 30.84 49.65
C THR A 127 -11.30 31.93 50.37
N LEU A 128 -11.90 33.09 50.64
CA LEU A 128 -11.30 34.22 51.38
C LEU A 128 -10.73 33.84 52.77
N GLU A 129 -11.09 32.68 53.31
CA GLU A 129 -10.49 32.13 54.54
C GLU A 129 -9.03 31.66 54.37
N ASN A 130 -8.61 31.32 53.15
CA ASN A 130 -7.26 30.83 52.84
C ASN A 130 -6.24 31.95 52.60
N LEU A 131 -6.69 33.22 52.56
CA LEU A 131 -5.88 34.41 52.28
C LEU A 131 -5.55 35.21 53.54
N LYS A 132 -5.51 34.54 54.71
CA LYS A 132 -5.15 35.15 56.00
C LYS A 132 -3.77 34.73 56.47
#